data_AF-A0A0F9MH34-F1
#
_entry.id   AF-A0A0F9MH34-F1
#
_cell.length_a   1.000
_cell.length_b   1.000
_cell.length_c   1.000
_cell.angle_alpha   90.00
_cell.angle_beta   90.00
_cell.angle_gamma   90.00
#
_symmetry.space_group_name_H-M   'P 1'
#
loop_
_entity.id
_entity.type
_entity.pdbx_description
1 polymer ?
#
loop_
_entity_poly.entity_id
_entity_poly.type
_entity_poly.pdbx_seq_one_letter_code
_entity_poly.pdbx_strand_id
1 'polypeptide(L)'
;MARNIYANITARGTKGVFMEKLETVPQIWEKFAQTIPSDAPDEEHVWMGNVPNPREFISQRSLVGIRDFTYNVANKEYELSFIIDQNSLEDDRHGLINRRISEAAQVWAAFKDVLFAALMNDGQTSGNNSYDGVTFFNDSH
;
A
#
# COMPACT_ATOMS: atom_id res chain seq x y z
N MET A 1 -39.79 -11.43 -15.77
CA MET A 1 -38.54 -12.13 -16.14
C MET A 1 -37.71 -12.28 -14.87
N ALA A 2 -37.69 -13.45 -14.24
CA ALA A 2 -36.91 -13.66 -13.02
C ALA A 2 -35.43 -13.63 -13.38
N ARG A 3 -34.74 -12.55 -13.01
CA ARG A 3 -33.29 -12.41 -13.17
C ARG A 3 -32.66 -13.52 -12.32
N ASN A 4 -31.99 -14.47 -12.96
CA ASN A 4 -31.39 -15.63 -12.28
C ASN A 4 -30.30 -15.12 -11.32
N ILE A 5 -30.64 -15.00 -10.03
CA ILE A 5 -29.82 -14.38 -8.99
C ILE A 5 -28.50 -15.15 -8.82
N TYR A 6 -28.52 -16.45 -9.10
CA TYR A 6 -27.36 -17.34 -9.05
C TYR A 6 -26.28 -17.05 -10.10
N ALA A 7 -26.61 -16.36 -11.20
CA ALA A 7 -25.61 -16.07 -12.24
C ALA A 7 -24.45 -15.19 -11.74
N ASN A 8 -24.72 -14.32 -10.76
CA ASN A 8 -23.74 -13.36 -10.24
C ASN A 8 -22.93 -13.87 -9.05
N ILE A 9 -23.29 -15.01 -8.42
CA ILE A 9 -22.64 -15.51 -7.20
C ILE A 9 -21.84 -16.81 -7.45
N THR A 10 -21.56 -17.11 -8.71
CA THR A 10 -20.56 -18.13 -9.08
C THR A 10 -19.16 -17.67 -8.68
N ALA A 11 -18.17 -18.57 -8.59
CA ALA A 11 -16.78 -18.18 -8.30
C ALA A 11 -16.27 -17.06 -9.24
N ARG A 12 -16.68 -17.11 -10.52
CA ARG A 12 -16.40 -16.04 -11.50
C ARG A 12 -17.14 -14.75 -11.18
N GLY A 13 -18.42 -14.82 -10.83
CA GLY A 13 -19.25 -13.68 -10.46
C GLY A 13 -18.75 -12.99 -9.19
N THR A 14 -18.47 -13.76 -8.14
CA THR A 14 -17.86 -13.30 -6.89
C THR A 14 -16.51 -12.62 -7.13
N LYS A 15 -15.63 -13.22 -7.95
CA LYS A 15 -14.38 -12.56 -8.35
C LYS A 15 -14.64 -11.25 -9.09
N GLY A 16 -15.62 -11.22 -9.98
CA GLY A 16 -16.01 -10.01 -10.72
C GLY A 16 -16.45 -8.88 -9.78
N VAL A 17 -17.39 -9.16 -8.88
CA VAL A 17 -17.89 -8.18 -7.88
C VAL A 17 -16.76 -7.67 -6.99
N PHE A 18 -15.86 -8.56 -6.56
CA PHE A 18 -14.71 -8.16 -5.75
C PHE A 18 -13.78 -7.20 -6.51
N MET A 19 -13.39 -7.54 -7.74
CA MET A 19 -12.47 -6.72 -8.53
C MET A 19 -13.09 -5.39 -8.94
N GLU A 20 -14.35 -5.39 -9.39
CA GLU A 20 -15.10 -4.17 -9.70
C GLU A 20 -15.16 -3.26 -8.48
N LYS A 21 -15.46 -3.82 -7.30
CA LYS A 21 -15.51 -3.00 -6.10
C LYS A 21 -14.14 -2.48 -5.72
N LEU A 22 -13.11 -3.31 -5.76
CA LEU A 22 -11.73 -2.97 -5.40
C LEU A 22 -11.22 -1.76 -6.19
N GLU A 23 -11.48 -1.69 -7.50
CA GLU A 23 -11.05 -0.59 -8.37
C GLU A 23 -11.73 0.75 -8.07
N THR A 24 -12.90 0.74 -7.42
CA THR A 24 -13.68 1.96 -7.14
C THR A 24 -13.46 2.54 -5.75
N VAL A 25 -12.76 1.83 -4.86
CA VAL A 25 -12.56 2.29 -3.49
C VAL A 25 -11.44 3.33 -3.48
N PRO A 26 -11.72 4.58 -3.04
CA PRO A 26 -10.68 5.60 -2.97
C PRO A 26 -9.66 5.21 -1.89
N GLN A 27 -8.37 5.33 -2.23
CA GLN A 27 -7.26 5.07 -1.32
C GLN A 27 -6.51 6.38 -1.07
N ILE A 28 -6.25 6.69 0.20
CA ILE A 28 -5.65 7.96 0.61
C ILE A 28 -4.13 7.93 0.44
N TRP A 29 -3.49 6.80 0.72
CA TRP A 29 -2.04 6.60 0.67
C TRP A 29 -1.45 6.98 -0.71
N GLU A 30 -2.20 6.80 -1.79
CA GLU A 30 -1.80 7.15 -3.17
C GLU A 30 -1.52 8.64 -3.37
N LYS A 31 -2.05 9.52 -2.49
CA LYS A 31 -1.78 10.96 -2.53
C LYS A 31 -0.43 11.33 -1.92
N PHE A 32 0.15 10.45 -1.09
CA PHE A 32 1.34 10.73 -0.29
C PHE A 32 2.53 9.86 -0.68
N ALA A 33 2.31 8.75 -1.37
CA ALA A 33 3.35 7.81 -1.75
C ALA A 33 3.27 7.44 -3.23
N GLN A 34 4.40 7.01 -3.78
CA GLN A 34 4.50 6.48 -5.14
C GLN A 34 4.56 4.96 -5.10
N THR A 35 4.00 4.33 -6.14
CA THR A 35 4.09 2.88 -6.33
C THR A 35 5.29 2.57 -7.22
N ILE A 36 6.22 1.76 -6.71
CA ILE A 36 7.30 1.18 -7.50
C ILE A 36 7.00 -0.31 -7.65
N PRO A 37 6.89 -0.85 -8.88
CA PRO A 37 6.72 -2.28 -9.07
C PRO A 37 8.00 -3.01 -8.62
N SER A 38 7.82 -4.10 -7.87
CA SER A 38 8.90 -4.96 -7.39
C SER A 38 8.61 -6.41 -7.80
N ASP A 39 9.64 -7.11 -8.27
CA ASP A 39 9.60 -8.53 -8.65
C ASP A 39 10.61 -9.40 -7.86
N ALA A 40 11.44 -8.78 -7.01
CA ALA A 40 12.35 -9.46 -6.10
C ALA A 40 11.75 -9.61 -4.68
N PRO A 41 12.30 -10.46 -3.80
CA PRO A 41 11.88 -10.54 -2.39
C PRO A 41 12.11 -9.23 -1.62
N ASP A 42 13.09 -8.45 -2.06
CA ASP A 42 13.48 -7.17 -1.49
C ASP A 42 14.04 -6.26 -2.60
N GLU A 43 13.80 -4.96 -2.45
CA GLU A 43 14.33 -3.94 -3.35
C GLU A 43 15.34 -3.07 -2.61
N GLU A 44 16.55 -2.99 -3.17
CA GLU A 44 17.55 -2.04 -2.72
C GLU A 44 17.44 -0.75 -3.53
N HIS A 45 17.11 0.34 -2.86
CA HIS A 45 17.03 1.66 -3.46
C HIS A 45 18.26 2.47 -3.09
N VAL A 46 19.04 2.83 -4.11
CA VAL A 46 20.21 3.70 -3.99
C VAL A 46 19.85 5.08 -4.54
N TRP A 47 20.00 6.10 -3.71
CA TRP A 47 19.87 7.49 -4.11
C TRP A 47 21.20 8.23 -3.93
N MET A 48 21.66 8.88 -4.99
CA MET A 48 22.70 9.90 -4.86
C MET A 48 22.15 11.05 -4.03
N GLY A 49 22.80 11.35 -2.91
CA GLY A 49 22.37 12.37 -1.96
C GLY A 49 22.43 13.78 -2.53
N ASN A 50 22.02 14.72 -1.70
CA ASN A 50 21.87 16.11 -2.12
C ASN A 50 23.20 16.72 -2.56
N VAL A 51 23.15 17.46 -3.66
CA VAL A 51 24.24 18.33 -4.08
C VAL A 51 24.44 19.40 -2.99
N PRO A 52 25.69 19.72 -2.62
CA PRO A 52 25.95 20.73 -1.60
C PRO A 52 25.29 22.08 -1.92
N ASN A 53 24.78 22.77 -0.90
CA ASN A 53 24.25 24.12 -1.06
C ASN A 53 25.34 25.08 -1.56
N PRO A 54 25.01 26.03 -2.45
CA PRO A 54 25.95 27.06 -2.87
C PRO A 54 26.38 27.89 -1.66
N ARG A 55 27.69 28.13 -1.53
CA ARG A 55 28.28 28.99 -0.50
C ARG A 55 29.07 30.11 -1.14
N GLU A 56 29.21 31.22 -0.42
CA GLU A 56 30.07 32.33 -0.87
C GLU A 56 31.51 31.84 -1.09
N PHE A 57 32.08 32.24 -2.22
CA PHE A 57 33.41 31.84 -2.61
C PHE A 57 34.44 32.75 -1.94
N ILE A 58 34.84 32.41 -0.71
CA ILE A 58 35.76 33.22 0.09
C ILE A 58 37.24 32.88 -0.23
N SER A 59 37.55 31.62 -0.59
CA SER A 59 38.90 31.23 -1.01
C SER A 59 38.94 29.93 -1.84
N GLN A 60 39.38 28.81 -1.27
CA GLN A 60 39.53 27.53 -1.96
C GLN A 60 38.18 26.84 -2.18
N ARG A 61 38.12 26.05 -3.26
CA ARG A 61 36.98 25.14 -3.49
C ARG A 61 36.91 24.13 -2.34
N SER A 62 35.78 24.07 -1.66
CA SER A 62 35.47 22.96 -0.78
C SER A 62 34.76 21.92 -1.62
N LEU A 63 35.44 20.81 -1.88
CA LEU A 63 34.86 19.65 -2.54
C LEU A 63 34.17 18.81 -1.48
N VAL A 64 32.84 18.83 -1.49
CA VAL A 64 32.02 17.95 -0.66
C VAL A 64 31.55 16.82 -1.57
N GLY A 65 31.85 15.58 -1.18
CA GLY A 65 31.37 14.41 -1.90
C GLY A 65 29.85 14.28 -1.79
N ILE A 66 29.22 13.77 -2.85
CA ILE A 66 27.81 13.37 -2.82
C ILE A 66 27.75 12.13 -1.92
N ARG A 67 26.91 12.16 -0.88
CA ARG A 67 26.70 11.01 -0.01
C ARG A 67 25.70 10.08 -0.68
N ASP A 68 26.04 8.81 -0.85
CA ASP A 68 25.09 7.83 -1.33
C ASP A 68 24.25 7.34 -0.14
N PHE A 69 22.93 7.38 -0.31
CA PHE A 69 21.97 6.84 0.64
C PHE A 69 21.39 5.56 0.05
N THR A 70 21.37 4.51 0.86
CA THR A 70 20.81 3.23 0.45
C THR A 70 19.83 2.75 1.51
N TYR A 71 18.66 2.30 1.08
CA TYR A 71 17.73 1.59 1.93
C TYR A 71 17.18 0.36 1.22
N ASN A 72 16.91 -0.69 2.00
CA ASN A 72 16.34 -1.93 1.53
C ASN A 72 14.89 -2.04 2.02
N VAL A 73 13.96 -2.34 1.11
CA VAL A 73 12.56 -2.60 1.43
C VAL A 73 12.25 -4.05 1.09
N ALA A 74 12.02 -4.85 2.13
CA ALA A 74 11.56 -6.23 1.98
C ALA A 74 10.05 -6.27 1.69
N ASN A 75 9.66 -7.08 0.71
CA ASN A 75 8.26 -7.32 0.39
C ASN A 75 7.57 -8.11 1.51
N LYS A 76 6.35 -7.70 1.86
CA LYS A 76 5.51 -8.36 2.86
C LYS A 76 4.25 -8.90 2.21
N GLU A 77 3.98 -10.17 2.46
CA GLU A 77 2.76 -10.83 1.98
C GLU A 77 1.63 -10.66 2.99
N TYR A 78 0.42 -10.40 2.47
CA TYR A 78 -0.79 -10.24 3.27
C TYR A 78 -1.91 -11.08 2.65
N GLU A 79 -2.84 -11.55 3.48
CA GLU A 79 -3.93 -12.42 3.06
C GLU A 79 -5.27 -11.93 3.64
N LEU A 80 -6.34 -12.06 2.85
CA LEU A 80 -7.72 -11.95 3.28
C LEU A 80 -8.50 -13.16 2.73
N SER A 81 -8.82 -14.09 3.62
CA SER A 81 -9.52 -15.33 3.28
C SER A 81 -10.82 -15.48 4.06
N PHE A 82 -11.88 -15.93 3.39
CA PHE A 82 -13.18 -16.19 3.99
C PHE A 82 -13.91 -17.32 3.26
N ILE A 83 -14.87 -17.95 3.94
CA ILE A 83 -15.67 -19.06 3.42
C ILE A 83 -17.13 -18.62 3.38
N ILE A 84 -17.84 -19.02 2.31
CA ILE A 84 -19.28 -18.85 2.18
C ILE A 84 -19.91 -20.25 2.22
N ASP A 85 -20.86 -20.44 3.14
CA ASP A 85 -21.64 -21.66 3.20
C ASP A 85 -22.54 -21.82 1.97
N GLN A 86 -22.61 -23.03 1.42
CA GLN A 86 -23.37 -23.31 0.20
C GLN A 86 -24.87 -23.13 0.40
N ASN A 87 -25.43 -23.52 1.54
CA ASN A 87 -26.86 -23.33 1.79
C ASN A 87 -27.19 -21.83 1.87
N SER A 88 -26.34 -21.07 2.55
CA SER A 88 -26.46 -19.61 2.61
C SER A 88 -26.41 -18.96 1.22
N LEU A 89 -25.61 -19.53 0.31
CA LEU A 89 -25.52 -19.12 -1.09
C LEU A 89 -26.78 -19.43 -1.89
N GLU A 90 -27.33 -20.64 -1.72
CA GLU A 90 -28.53 -21.09 -2.41
C GLU A 90 -29.79 -20.35 -1.93
N ASP A 91 -29.83 -20.00 -0.64
CA ASP A 91 -30.94 -19.33 0.02
C ASP A 91 -30.83 -17.78 0.02
N ASP A 92 -29.81 -17.20 -0.62
CA ASP A 92 -29.60 -15.74 -0.64
C ASP A 92 -30.66 -15.01 -1.49
N ARG A 93 -31.80 -14.74 -0.84
CA ARG A 93 -32.93 -14.02 -1.42
C ARG A 93 -32.75 -12.50 -1.42
N HIS A 94 -31.81 -11.99 -0.62
CA HIS A 94 -31.64 -10.57 -0.38
C HIS A 94 -30.35 -9.99 -0.99
N GLY A 95 -29.53 -10.83 -1.64
CA GLY A 95 -28.26 -10.43 -2.24
C GLY A 95 -27.21 -10.05 -1.20
N LEU A 96 -27.31 -10.60 0.01
CA LEU A 96 -26.41 -10.27 1.12
C LEU A 96 -24.98 -10.72 0.83
N ILE A 97 -24.80 -11.83 0.11
CA ILE A 97 -23.47 -12.36 -0.17
C ILE A 97 -22.67 -11.41 -1.06
N ASN A 98 -23.29 -10.89 -2.12
CA ASN A 98 -22.65 -9.89 -2.99
C ASN A 98 -22.26 -8.62 -2.21
N ARG A 99 -23.08 -8.23 -1.23
CA ARG A 99 -22.74 -7.12 -0.33
C ARG A 99 -21.53 -7.46 0.54
N ARG A 100 -21.45 -8.66 1.11
CA ARG A 100 -20.28 -9.11 1.91
C ARG A 100 -19.01 -9.19 1.08
N ILE A 101 -19.09 -9.65 -0.17
CA ILE A 101 -17.96 -9.66 -1.11
C ILE A 101 -17.48 -8.24 -1.40
N SER A 102 -18.42 -7.30 -1.60
CA SER A 102 -18.10 -5.88 -1.80
C SER A 102 -17.47 -5.26 -0.56
N GLU A 103 -17.94 -5.62 0.63
CA GLU A 103 -17.35 -5.20 1.91
C GLU A 103 -15.93 -5.76 2.07
N ALA A 104 -15.68 -7.01 1.69
CA ALA A 104 -14.34 -7.60 1.69
C ALA A 104 -13.38 -6.84 0.77
N ALA A 105 -13.83 -6.44 -0.43
CA ALA A 105 -13.04 -5.61 -1.33
C ALA A 105 -12.72 -4.23 -0.71
N GLN A 106 -13.66 -3.63 0.01
CA GLN A 106 -13.43 -2.37 0.73
C GLN A 106 -12.39 -2.52 1.84
N VAL A 107 -12.47 -3.59 2.62
CA VAL A 107 -11.48 -3.89 3.68
C VAL A 107 -10.09 -4.07 3.07
N TRP A 108 -9.99 -4.83 1.96
CA TRP A 108 -8.73 -5.04 1.27
C TRP A 108 -8.14 -3.75 0.69
N ALA A 109 -8.98 -2.91 0.07
CA ALA A 109 -8.55 -1.61 -0.43
C ALA A 109 -8.06 -0.69 0.69
N ALA A 110 -8.81 -0.59 1.79
CA ALA A 110 -8.48 0.25 2.93
C ALA A 110 -7.25 -0.25 3.70
N PHE A 111 -6.84 -1.51 3.52
CA PHE A 111 -5.71 -2.09 4.24
C PHE A 111 -4.40 -1.31 4.01
N LYS A 112 -4.16 -0.84 2.79
CA LYS A 112 -2.98 0.00 2.51
C LYS A 112 -3.02 1.34 3.23
N ASP A 113 -4.21 1.93 3.39
CA ASP A 113 -4.39 3.15 4.19
C ASP A 113 -4.14 2.89 5.67
N VAL A 114 -4.50 1.71 6.19
CA VAL A 114 -4.19 1.32 7.57
C VAL A 114 -2.69 1.20 7.78
N LEU A 115 -1.96 0.56 6.85
CA LEU A 115 -0.50 0.47 6.92
C LEU A 115 0.16 1.84 6.85
N PHE A 116 -0.33 2.70 5.95
CA PHE A 116 0.14 4.08 5.83
C PHE A 116 -0.12 4.87 7.13
N ALA A 117 -1.33 4.80 7.68
CA ALA A 117 -1.66 5.49 8.93
C ALA A 117 -0.81 4.98 10.11
N ALA A 118 -0.52 3.68 10.17
CA ALA A 118 0.38 3.12 11.18
C ALA A 118 1.79 3.72 11.06
N LEU A 119 2.35 3.79 9.85
CA LEU A 119 3.64 4.45 9.62
C LEU A 119 3.61 5.93 10.00
N MET A 120 2.54 6.65 9.68
CA MET A 120 2.42 8.08 10.03
C MET A 120 2.31 8.31 11.54
N ASN A 121 1.69 7.39 12.29
CA ASN A 121 1.61 7.49 13.75
C ASN A 121 2.95 7.12 14.41
N ASP A 122 3.63 6.10 13.88
CA ASP A 122 4.83 5.51 14.49
C ASP A 122 6.14 5.99 13.84
N GLY A 123 6.09 6.94 12.90
CA GLY A 123 7.24 7.35 12.09
C GLY A 123 8.39 8.01 12.87
N GLN A 124 8.15 8.43 14.11
CA GLN A 124 9.19 8.92 15.03
C GLN A 124 9.82 7.79 15.89
N THR A 125 9.27 6.57 15.84
CA THR A 125 9.69 5.45 16.68
C THR A 125 10.93 4.78 16.11
N SER A 126 11.87 4.43 17.00
CA SER A 126 13.08 3.66 16.65
C SER A 126 12.72 2.37 15.91
N GLY A 127 13.20 2.23 14.66
CA GLY A 127 12.90 1.10 13.77
C GLY A 127 12.15 1.49 12.50
N ASN A 128 11.50 2.66 12.47
CA ASN A 128 10.94 3.26 11.26
C ASN A 128 11.93 4.27 10.68
N ASN A 129 13.10 3.79 10.29
CA ASN A 129 14.13 4.65 9.71
C ASN A 129 13.83 4.95 8.24
N SER A 130 14.12 6.19 7.84
CA SER A 130 14.11 6.67 6.46
C SER A 130 15.43 6.31 5.75
N TYR A 131 15.58 6.81 4.52
CA TYR A 131 16.72 6.56 3.64
C TYR A 131 18.08 7.02 4.21
N ASP A 132 18.09 7.95 5.16
CA ASP A 132 19.29 8.53 5.78
C ASP A 132 19.66 7.89 7.13
N GLY A 133 18.91 6.86 7.55
CA GLY A 133 19.19 6.09 8.76
C GLY A 133 18.64 6.70 10.04
N VAL A 134 17.96 7.85 9.99
CA VAL A 134 17.16 8.38 11.11
C VAL A 134 15.67 8.10 10.91
N THR A 135 14.86 8.25 11.95
CA THR A 135 13.40 7.98 11.90
C THR A 135 12.67 8.87 10.90
N PHE A 136 11.61 8.39 10.24
CA PHE A 136 10.81 9.13 9.24
C PHE A 136 10.38 10.55 9.68
N PHE A 137 10.14 10.75 10.98
CA PHE A 137 9.93 12.07 11.56
C PHE A 137 11.05 12.37 12.55
N ASN A 138 12.08 13.08 12.08
CA ASN A 138 13.22 13.50 12.87
C ASN A 138 13.63 14.93 12.51
N ASP A 139 14.04 15.72 13.50
CA ASP A 139 14.56 17.08 13.29
C ASP A 139 15.90 17.12 12.54
N SER A 140 16.57 15.97 12.39
CA SER A 140 17.92 15.84 11.80
C SER A 140 17.94 15.54 10.30
N HIS A 141 16.78 15.55 9.63
CA HIS A 141 16.67 15.42 8.17
C HIS A 141 17.25 16.61 7.40
#